data_AF-A0A847VVB2-F1
#
_entry.id   AF-A0A847VVB2-F1
#
_cell.length_a   1.000
_cell.length_b   1.000
_cell.length_c   1.000
_cell.angle_alpha   90.00
_cell.angle_beta   90.00
_cell.angle_gamma   90.00
#
_symmetry.space_group_name_H-M   'P 1'
#
loop_
_entity.id
_entity.type
_entity.pdbx_description
1 polymer ?
#
loop_
_entity_poly.entity_id
_entity_poly.type
_entity_poly.pdbx_seq_one_letter_code
_entity_poly.pdbx_strand_id
1 'polypeptide(L)'
;GLEDYVVVFDDEHNITIDNFNVLEKESINYYFTGLDSFNYEGDDVYKLEYINTYETRFNNGTFFIKFNKESKDKIEVGMYFNNNLDYYDLHADVGLTFSELVSAIGKHVWLQETGLTEWFIRIDDNRFSHGLIGTSYWFFAPITKMKYLGKNLYEITIDYPANEEGINPANDAYTTTHYLIYDPVHERIRFIDHDDNFHWYYPDKGATIAEFFESASDCIFSGSENMNYTFYTKNGKYYIYLKNKQYNFSNTFEVKSIKYKEYNQYEFTVLNGNDTETWYITYNFRSGHEMIISKPNLYDYAVRING
;
A
#
# COMPACT_ATOMS: atom_id res chain seq x y z
N GLY A 1 -1.03 -14.23 0.85
CA GLY A 1 -0.61 -12.82 1.03
C GLY A 1 0.83 -12.78 1.52
N LEU A 2 1.45 -11.60 1.59
CA LEU A 2 2.85 -11.48 2.05
C LEU A 2 3.06 -11.93 3.51
N GLU A 3 1.99 -11.86 4.30
CA GLU A 3 1.93 -12.14 5.73
C GLU A 3 1.40 -13.55 6.03
N ASP A 4 1.02 -14.32 5.01
CA ASP A 4 0.47 -15.65 5.17
C ASP A 4 1.57 -16.72 5.10
N TYR A 5 1.34 -17.84 5.78
CA TYR A 5 2.17 -19.03 5.64
C TYR A 5 2.19 -19.50 4.18
N VAL A 6 3.36 -19.93 3.73
CA VAL A 6 3.51 -20.63 2.44
C VAL A 6 3.68 -22.11 2.72
N VAL A 7 2.87 -22.94 2.07
CA VAL A 7 3.06 -24.38 2.09
C VAL A 7 3.97 -24.74 0.93
N VAL A 8 5.16 -25.24 1.24
CA VAL A 8 6.18 -25.65 0.28
C VAL A 8 6.24 -27.17 0.27
N PHE A 9 6.12 -27.76 -0.92
CA PHE A 9 6.43 -29.16 -1.15
C PHE A 9 7.89 -29.23 -1.59
N ASP A 10 8.81 -29.47 -0.65
CA ASP A 10 10.26 -29.39 -0.90
C ASP A 10 10.75 -30.49 -1.85
N ASP A 11 10.11 -31.66 -1.76
CA ASP A 11 10.31 -32.81 -2.64
C ASP A 11 9.00 -33.62 -2.76
N GLU A 12 9.06 -34.85 -3.27
CA GLU A 12 7.88 -35.71 -3.44
C GLU A 12 7.18 -36.08 -2.11
N HIS A 13 7.83 -35.89 -0.96
CA HIS A 13 7.37 -36.43 0.32
C HIS A 13 7.33 -35.42 1.47
N ASN A 14 8.05 -34.30 1.39
CA ASN A 14 8.21 -33.38 2.51
C ASN A 14 7.38 -32.10 2.34
N ILE A 15 6.82 -31.63 3.45
CA ILE A 15 6.09 -30.35 3.51
C ILE A 15 6.83 -29.43 4.47
N THR A 16 7.07 -28.19 4.02
CA THR A 16 7.46 -27.08 4.88
C THR A 16 6.33 -26.08 4.96
N ILE A 17 5.92 -25.75 6.19
CA ILE A 17 5.11 -24.56 6.46
C ILE A 17 6.10 -23.42 6.67
N ASP A 18 6.35 -22.69 5.60
CA ASP A 18 7.27 -21.57 5.53
C ASP A 18 6.59 -20.31 6.08
N ASN A 19 7.01 -19.93 7.28
CA ASN A 19 6.56 -18.71 7.96
C ASN A 19 7.57 -17.56 7.78
N PHE A 20 8.45 -17.64 6.78
CA PHE A 20 9.32 -16.53 6.41
C PHE A 20 8.47 -15.37 5.92
N ASN A 21 8.17 -14.43 6.81
CA ASN A 21 7.67 -13.13 6.42
C ASN A 21 8.83 -12.37 5.78
N VAL A 22 8.66 -11.93 4.53
CA VAL A 22 9.68 -11.18 3.76
C VAL A 22 10.19 -9.95 4.52
N LEU A 23 9.45 -9.49 5.54
CA LEU A 23 9.72 -8.29 6.31
C LEU A 23 10.28 -8.54 7.72
N GLU A 24 10.33 -9.79 8.20
CA GLU A 24 10.79 -10.11 9.56
C GLU A 24 12.25 -10.56 9.57
N LYS A 25 12.99 -10.19 10.63
CA LYS A 25 14.40 -10.58 10.82
C LYS A 25 14.56 -12.03 11.26
N GLU A 26 13.52 -12.60 11.87
CA GLU A 26 13.50 -13.97 12.34
C GLU A 26 12.19 -14.60 11.90
N SER A 27 12.28 -15.79 11.33
CA SER A 27 11.13 -16.58 10.97
C SER A 27 11.40 -18.04 11.29
N ILE A 28 10.39 -18.73 11.79
CA ILE A 28 10.48 -20.15 12.13
C ILE A 28 9.70 -20.93 11.09
N ASN A 29 10.40 -21.71 10.29
CA ASN A 29 9.78 -22.66 9.36
C ASN A 29 9.53 -23.99 10.07
N TYR A 30 8.43 -24.63 9.72
CA TYR A 30 8.05 -25.92 10.28
C TYR A 30 8.20 -27.00 9.22
N TYR A 31 9.19 -27.87 9.44
CA TYR A 31 9.56 -28.93 8.51
C TYR A 31 8.90 -30.25 8.92
N PHE A 32 8.00 -30.76 8.08
CA PHE A 32 7.36 -32.05 8.24
C PHE A 32 8.05 -33.05 7.31
N THR A 33 8.98 -33.81 7.89
CA THR A 33 9.81 -34.78 7.18
C THR A 33 9.50 -36.19 7.63
N GLY A 34 9.68 -37.18 6.75
CA GLY A 34 9.44 -38.58 7.09
C GLY A 34 7.95 -38.90 7.07
N LEU A 35 7.38 -38.89 5.86
CA LEU A 35 5.99 -39.24 5.60
C LEU A 35 5.69 -40.66 6.12
N ASP A 36 4.81 -40.76 7.12
CA ASP A 36 4.38 -42.02 7.73
C ASP A 36 3.33 -42.72 6.86
N SER A 37 2.38 -41.96 6.30
CA SER A 37 1.31 -42.50 5.47
C SER A 37 0.86 -41.51 4.37
N PHE A 38 0.46 -42.06 3.22
CA PHE A 38 -0.13 -41.33 2.09
C PHE A 38 -1.35 -42.09 1.60
N ASN A 39 -2.55 -41.54 1.80
CA ASN A 39 -3.81 -42.21 1.47
C ASN A 39 -4.69 -41.33 0.59
N TYR A 40 -5.35 -41.94 -0.39
CA TYR A 40 -6.40 -41.28 -1.17
C TYR A 40 -7.74 -41.44 -0.46
N GLU A 41 -8.36 -40.33 -0.11
CA GLU A 41 -9.61 -40.30 0.67
C GLU A 41 -10.87 -40.17 -0.22
N GLY A 42 -10.69 -40.07 -1.54
CA GLY A 42 -11.78 -39.78 -2.48
C GLY A 42 -11.87 -38.31 -2.85
N ASP A 43 -12.64 -37.98 -3.89
CA ASP A 43 -12.92 -36.61 -4.34
C ASP A 43 -11.68 -35.69 -4.48
N ASP A 44 -10.60 -36.24 -5.03
CA ASP A 44 -9.29 -35.58 -5.21
C ASP A 44 -8.61 -35.12 -3.91
N VAL A 45 -8.99 -35.72 -2.78
CA VAL A 45 -8.40 -35.49 -1.46
C VAL A 45 -7.36 -36.56 -1.15
N TYR A 46 -6.19 -36.11 -0.71
CA TYR A 46 -5.11 -36.96 -0.23
C TYR A 46 -4.79 -36.62 1.22
N LYS A 47 -4.69 -37.64 2.07
CA LYS A 47 -4.29 -37.51 3.47
C LYS A 47 -2.82 -37.89 3.61
N LEU A 48 -2.03 -36.96 4.13
CA LEU A 48 -0.61 -37.11 4.41
C LEU A 48 -0.43 -37.09 5.93
N GLU A 49 0.25 -38.08 6.48
CA GLU A 49 0.55 -38.17 7.92
C GLU A 49 2.05 -38.16 8.16
N TYR A 50 2.48 -37.31 9.08
CA TYR A 50 3.86 -37.16 9.54
C TYR A 50 3.92 -37.24 11.07
N ILE A 51 5.10 -37.58 11.57
CA ILE A 51 5.42 -37.42 12.99
C ILE A 51 5.33 -35.93 13.38
N ASN A 52 4.47 -35.63 14.36
CA ASN A 52 4.32 -34.25 14.84
C ASN A 52 5.50 -33.85 15.72
N THR A 53 6.50 -33.19 15.12
CA THR A 53 7.66 -32.67 15.87
C THR A 53 7.36 -31.33 16.56
N TYR A 54 6.20 -30.72 16.28
CA TYR A 54 5.84 -29.37 16.72
C TYR A 54 4.52 -29.36 17.53
N GLU A 55 4.39 -30.26 18.50
CA GLU A 55 3.16 -30.46 19.31
C GLU A 55 2.65 -29.21 20.03
N THR A 56 3.52 -28.20 20.25
CA THR A 56 3.13 -26.91 20.86
C THR A 56 2.50 -25.94 19.88
N ARG A 57 2.57 -26.22 18.57
CA ARG A 57 2.08 -25.35 17.48
C ARG A 57 1.02 -26.03 16.64
N PHE A 58 1.14 -27.33 16.42
CA PHE A 58 0.23 -28.12 15.61
C PHE A 58 -0.35 -29.27 16.44
N ASN A 59 -1.64 -29.55 16.24
CA ASN A 59 -2.32 -30.62 16.95
C ASN A 59 -1.81 -32.01 16.54
N ASN A 60 -1.46 -32.18 15.27
CA ASN A 60 -0.83 -33.37 14.71
C ASN A 60 -0.05 -32.99 13.44
N GLY A 61 0.66 -33.96 12.85
CA GLY A 61 1.31 -33.82 11.54
C GLY A 61 0.42 -34.32 10.40
N THR A 62 -0.90 -34.14 10.47
CA THR A 62 -1.82 -34.60 9.42
C THR A 62 -2.25 -33.45 8.53
N PHE A 63 -2.07 -33.62 7.23
CA PHE A 63 -2.47 -32.68 6.19
C PHE A 63 -3.44 -33.34 5.22
N PHE A 64 -4.49 -32.63 4.84
CA PHE A 64 -5.41 -33.03 3.78
C PHE A 64 -5.18 -32.11 2.58
N ILE A 65 -4.69 -32.67 1.47
CA ILE A 65 -4.44 -31.91 0.24
C ILE A 65 -5.54 -32.25 -0.74
N LYS A 66 -6.39 -31.28 -1.05
CA LYS A 66 -7.44 -31.41 -2.06
C LYS A 66 -7.07 -30.62 -3.30
N PHE A 67 -6.95 -31.32 -4.42
CA PHE A 67 -6.62 -30.70 -5.70
C PHE A 67 -7.87 -30.08 -6.34
N ASN A 68 -7.71 -28.90 -6.93
CA ASN A 68 -8.78 -28.26 -7.67
C ASN A 68 -8.79 -28.74 -9.13
N LYS A 69 -9.86 -29.42 -9.55
CA LYS A 69 -10.04 -29.94 -10.92
C LYS A 69 -10.06 -28.86 -11.99
N GLU A 70 -10.47 -27.64 -11.64
CA GLU A 70 -10.66 -26.52 -12.56
C GLU A 70 -9.44 -25.58 -12.60
N SER A 71 -8.57 -25.64 -11.59
CA SER A 71 -7.42 -24.74 -11.47
C SER A 71 -6.19 -25.46 -10.94
N LYS A 72 -5.20 -25.65 -11.80
CA LYS A 72 -3.89 -26.25 -11.45
C LYS A 72 -3.07 -25.42 -10.46
N ASP A 73 -3.41 -24.14 -10.28
CA ASP A 73 -2.68 -23.20 -9.44
C ASP A 73 -3.37 -23.03 -8.07
N LYS A 74 -4.32 -23.91 -7.74
CA LYS A 74 -5.06 -23.87 -6.48
C LYS A 74 -5.17 -25.25 -5.84
N ILE A 75 -5.01 -25.28 -4.52
CA ILE A 75 -5.31 -26.44 -3.67
C ILE A 75 -6.05 -25.98 -2.42
N GLU A 76 -6.82 -26.86 -1.81
CA GLU A 76 -7.30 -26.67 -0.44
C GLU A 76 -6.42 -27.52 0.49
N VAL A 77 -5.87 -26.92 1.54
CA VAL A 77 -5.11 -27.63 2.57
C VAL A 77 -5.88 -27.65 3.87
N GLY A 78 -6.27 -28.85 4.29
CA GLY A 78 -6.87 -29.13 5.59
C GLY A 78 -5.80 -29.42 6.63
N MET A 79 -5.84 -28.74 7.75
CA MET A 79 -4.94 -28.97 8.89
C MET A 79 -5.68 -28.79 10.23
N TYR A 80 -5.22 -29.48 11.26
CA TYR A 80 -5.84 -29.41 12.58
C TYR A 80 -5.29 -28.25 13.40
N PHE A 81 -6.16 -27.30 13.74
CA PHE A 81 -5.89 -26.24 14.73
C PHE A 81 -6.91 -26.32 15.86
N ASN A 82 -6.44 -26.35 17.12
CA ASN A 82 -7.31 -26.41 18.30
C ASN A 82 -8.37 -27.53 18.25
N ASN A 83 -8.00 -28.68 17.67
CA ASN A 83 -8.79 -29.89 17.45
C ASN A 83 -9.91 -29.75 16.41
N ASN A 84 -9.95 -28.64 15.68
CA ASN A 84 -10.82 -28.47 14.52
C ASN A 84 -10.01 -28.67 13.25
N LEU A 85 -10.61 -29.34 12.26
CA LEU A 85 -10.04 -29.45 10.93
C LEU A 85 -10.48 -28.21 10.13
N ASP A 86 -9.53 -27.32 9.90
CA ASP A 86 -9.74 -26.09 9.13
C ASP A 86 -9.12 -26.26 7.73
N TYR A 87 -9.82 -25.80 6.69
CA TYR A 87 -9.35 -25.83 5.32
C TYR A 87 -8.97 -24.42 4.85
N TYR A 88 -7.84 -24.32 4.15
CA TYR A 88 -7.30 -23.08 3.61
C TYR A 88 -7.14 -23.21 2.10
N ASP A 89 -7.71 -22.26 1.36
CA ASP A 89 -7.46 -22.09 -0.06
C ASP A 89 -6.04 -21.56 -0.26
N LEU A 90 -5.19 -22.35 -0.89
CA LEU A 90 -3.83 -21.95 -1.26
C LEU A 90 -3.74 -21.75 -2.76
N HIS A 91 -2.97 -20.73 -3.13
CA HIS A 91 -2.67 -20.39 -4.50
C HIS A 91 -1.19 -20.59 -4.76
N ALA A 92 -0.84 -21.08 -5.95
CA ALA A 92 0.55 -21.24 -6.34
C ALA A 92 1.28 -19.89 -6.28
N ASP A 93 2.49 -19.91 -5.74
CA ASP A 93 3.35 -18.73 -5.63
C ASP A 93 3.99 -18.40 -6.99
N VAL A 94 3.18 -17.85 -7.89
CA VAL A 94 3.59 -17.49 -9.26
C VAL A 94 3.59 -15.98 -9.39
N GLY A 95 4.76 -15.42 -9.63
CA GLY A 95 4.93 -14.00 -9.84
C GLY A 95 4.28 -13.52 -11.14
N LEU A 96 3.91 -12.25 -11.14
CA LEU A 96 3.47 -11.55 -12.34
C LEU A 96 4.61 -11.52 -13.37
N THR A 97 4.26 -11.65 -14.65
CA THR A 97 5.17 -11.32 -15.75
C THR A 97 5.52 -9.83 -15.73
N PHE A 98 6.57 -9.44 -16.45
CA PHE A 98 7.01 -8.03 -16.52
C PHE A 98 5.86 -7.10 -16.90
N SER A 99 5.14 -7.43 -17.98
CA SER A 99 4.01 -6.63 -18.46
C SER A 99 2.86 -6.58 -17.46
N GLU A 100 2.58 -7.67 -16.75
CA GLU A 100 1.53 -7.72 -15.74
C GLU A 100 1.88 -6.89 -14.50
N LEU A 101 3.11 -6.97 -14.00
CA LEU A 101 3.56 -6.19 -12.84
C LEU A 101 3.54 -4.69 -13.16
N VAL A 102 4.12 -4.32 -14.29
CA VAL A 102 4.16 -2.94 -14.78
C VAL A 102 2.75 -2.41 -15.00
N SER A 103 1.85 -3.20 -15.60
CA SER A 103 0.45 -2.82 -15.75
C SER A 103 -0.28 -2.70 -14.41
N ALA A 104 0.00 -3.57 -13.44
CA ALA A 104 -0.63 -3.55 -12.14
C ALA A 104 -0.23 -2.31 -11.32
N ILE A 105 1.07 -2.00 -11.29
CA ILE A 105 1.61 -0.84 -10.58
C ILE A 105 1.28 0.46 -11.31
N GLY A 106 1.33 0.46 -12.64
CA GLY A 106 1.03 1.64 -13.47
C GLY A 106 -0.42 2.13 -13.41
N LYS A 107 -1.32 1.42 -12.71
CA LYS A 107 -2.69 1.89 -12.44
C LYS A 107 -2.74 3.14 -11.57
N HIS A 108 -1.71 3.35 -10.74
CA HIS A 108 -1.70 4.37 -9.71
C HIS A 108 -0.35 5.07 -9.65
N VAL A 109 -0.38 6.33 -9.22
CA VAL A 109 0.74 6.88 -8.45
C VAL A 109 0.68 6.24 -7.06
N TRP A 110 1.83 5.94 -6.46
CA TRP A 110 1.92 5.33 -5.14
C TRP A 110 2.61 6.32 -4.21
N LEU A 111 1.94 6.72 -3.14
CA LEU A 111 2.43 7.72 -2.19
C LEU A 111 2.84 7.03 -0.90
N GLN A 112 3.91 7.51 -0.28
CA GLN A 112 4.26 7.11 1.08
C GLN A 112 3.12 7.47 2.06
N GLU A 113 3.00 6.70 3.14
CA GLU A 113 1.87 6.78 4.07
C GLU A 113 1.68 8.15 4.73
N THR A 114 2.77 8.82 5.06
CA THR A 114 2.79 10.04 5.86
C THR A 114 2.97 11.28 5.01
N GLY A 115 2.56 12.43 5.56
CA GLY A 115 2.88 13.78 5.06
C GLY A 115 2.22 14.19 3.74
N LEU A 116 2.51 15.43 3.34
CA LEU A 116 2.02 16.07 2.09
C LEU A 116 3.08 16.20 1.00
N THR A 117 4.36 16.10 1.36
CA THR A 117 5.53 16.36 0.50
C THR A 117 6.49 15.17 0.55
N GLU A 118 5.95 13.99 0.27
CA GLU A 118 6.62 12.74 0.57
C GLU A 118 6.97 11.99 -0.71
N TRP A 119 7.60 10.83 -0.54
CA TRP A 119 8.05 10.05 -1.67
C TRP A 119 6.88 9.49 -2.46
N PHE A 120 7.03 9.47 -3.78
CA PHE A 120 6.11 8.81 -4.69
C PHE A 120 6.82 7.82 -5.58
N ILE A 121 6.07 6.82 -6.03
CA ILE A 121 6.45 5.90 -7.10
C ILE A 121 5.40 5.95 -8.19
N ARG A 122 5.82 5.94 -9.45
CA ARG A 122 4.94 5.84 -10.60
C ARG A 122 5.60 5.01 -11.69
N ILE A 123 4.82 4.21 -12.40
CA ILE A 123 5.29 3.49 -13.58
C ILE A 123 4.43 3.88 -14.77
N ASP A 124 5.04 4.48 -15.79
CA ASP A 124 4.40 4.78 -17.06
C ASP A 124 5.05 3.95 -18.17
N ASP A 125 4.25 3.10 -18.82
CA ASP A 125 4.63 2.10 -19.81
C ASP A 125 5.67 1.08 -19.33
N ASN A 126 6.90 1.49 -19.07
CA ASN A 126 7.97 0.69 -18.45
C ASN A 126 8.99 1.57 -17.73
N ARG A 127 8.70 2.87 -17.56
CA ARG A 127 9.61 3.84 -16.96
C ARG A 127 9.20 4.06 -15.52
N PHE A 128 10.10 3.68 -14.64
CA PHE A 128 9.97 3.85 -13.20
C PHE A 128 10.32 5.29 -12.83
N SER A 129 9.42 5.93 -12.10
CA SER A 129 9.59 7.22 -11.46
C SER A 129 9.64 7.04 -9.95
N HIS A 130 10.63 7.65 -9.31
CA HIS A 130 10.68 7.78 -7.85
C HIS A 130 11.19 9.18 -7.49
N GLY A 131 10.52 9.85 -6.54
CA GLY A 131 10.87 11.23 -6.22
C GLY A 131 10.07 11.80 -5.06
N LEU A 132 10.37 13.05 -4.70
CA LEU A 132 9.71 13.81 -3.64
C LEU A 132 8.72 14.81 -4.24
N ILE A 133 7.46 14.75 -3.81
CA ILE A 133 6.39 15.63 -4.28
C ILE A 133 6.76 17.10 -4.08
N GLY A 134 6.55 17.92 -5.11
CA GLY A 134 6.76 19.37 -5.05
C GLY A 134 8.23 19.81 -5.12
N THR A 135 9.15 18.89 -5.42
CA THR A 135 10.58 19.18 -5.57
C THR A 135 11.09 18.80 -6.97
N SER A 136 12.32 19.19 -7.29
CA SER A 136 13.05 18.66 -8.45
C SER A 136 13.74 17.31 -8.18
N TYR A 137 13.54 16.73 -6.99
CA TYR A 137 14.09 15.43 -6.62
C TYR A 137 13.26 14.33 -7.24
N TRP A 138 13.58 13.98 -8.48
CA TRP A 138 12.82 13.00 -9.26
C TRP A 138 13.75 12.21 -10.18
N PHE A 139 13.82 10.91 -9.95
CA PHE A 139 14.49 9.95 -10.81
C PHE A 139 13.49 9.28 -11.74
N PHE A 140 13.87 9.11 -13.01
CA PHE A 140 12.99 8.52 -14.02
C PHE A 140 13.78 7.74 -15.07
N ALA A 141 13.55 6.44 -15.15
CA ALA A 141 14.35 5.54 -15.98
C ALA A 141 13.59 4.25 -16.34
N PRO A 142 13.92 3.60 -17.47
CA PRO A 142 13.29 2.33 -17.86
C PRO A 142 13.68 1.19 -16.91
N ILE A 143 12.70 0.33 -16.61
CA ILE A 143 12.95 -0.98 -16.01
C ILE A 143 13.42 -1.92 -17.12
N THR A 144 14.65 -2.43 -17.02
CA THR A 144 15.29 -3.24 -18.06
C THR A 144 15.26 -4.75 -17.76
N LYS A 145 15.09 -5.12 -16.50
CA LYS A 145 14.98 -6.51 -16.07
C LYS A 145 14.07 -6.64 -14.87
N MET A 146 13.38 -7.78 -14.78
CA MET A 146 12.60 -8.18 -13.62
C MET A 146 12.84 -9.65 -13.33
N LYS A 147 12.97 -9.99 -12.06
CA LYS A 147 13.04 -11.37 -11.58
C LYS A 147 12.10 -11.53 -10.38
N TYR A 148 11.21 -12.51 -10.47
CA TYR A 148 10.39 -12.90 -9.32
C TYR A 148 11.21 -13.73 -8.33
N LEU A 149 11.08 -13.43 -7.04
CA LEU A 149 11.80 -14.11 -5.96
C LEU A 149 10.89 -14.94 -5.04
N GLY A 150 9.59 -15.03 -5.34
CA GLY A 150 8.60 -15.65 -4.45
C GLY A 150 7.94 -14.62 -3.53
N LYS A 151 6.80 -14.98 -2.96
CA LYS A 151 6.06 -14.18 -1.96
C LYS A 151 5.88 -12.71 -2.35
N ASN A 152 5.43 -12.44 -3.58
CA ASN A 152 5.23 -11.09 -4.13
C ASN A 152 6.49 -10.20 -4.17
N LEU A 153 7.69 -10.75 -3.97
CA LEU A 153 8.95 -10.03 -4.04
C LEU A 153 9.54 -10.11 -5.45
N TYR A 154 9.97 -8.96 -5.95
CA TYR A 154 10.59 -8.79 -7.25
C TYR A 154 11.93 -8.07 -7.10
N GLU A 155 12.91 -8.49 -7.88
CA GLU A 155 14.07 -7.65 -8.24
C GLU A 155 13.73 -6.93 -9.53
N ILE A 156 13.79 -5.60 -9.51
CA ILE A 156 13.69 -4.76 -10.71
C ILE A 156 15.01 -4.06 -10.96
N THR A 157 15.52 -4.14 -12.19
CA THR A 157 16.74 -3.44 -12.60
C THR A 157 16.35 -2.20 -13.40
N ILE A 158 16.83 -1.04 -12.97
CA ILE A 158 16.54 0.26 -13.55
C ILE A 158 17.81 0.84 -14.15
N ASP A 159 17.73 1.32 -15.38
CA ASP A 159 18.86 1.88 -16.13
C ASP A 159 18.78 3.41 -16.19
N TYR A 160 19.44 4.07 -15.24
CA TYR A 160 19.40 5.51 -15.08
C TYR A 160 20.34 6.19 -16.09
N PRO A 161 19.82 7.08 -16.97
CA PRO A 161 20.67 7.82 -17.88
C PRO A 161 21.55 8.81 -17.11
N ALA A 162 22.67 9.20 -17.72
CA ALA A 162 23.45 10.32 -17.22
C ALA A 162 22.57 11.57 -17.16
N ASN A 163 22.64 12.30 -16.05
CA ASN A 163 21.86 13.52 -15.90
C ASN A 163 22.78 14.72 -15.67
N GLU A 164 22.82 15.62 -16.65
CA GLU A 164 23.53 16.91 -16.56
C GLU A 164 22.72 17.95 -15.78
N GLU A 165 21.40 17.79 -15.66
CA GLU A 165 20.48 18.73 -15.00
C GLU A 165 19.61 18.02 -13.94
N GLY A 166 19.99 18.16 -12.66
CA GLY A 166 19.25 17.58 -11.53
C GLY A 166 19.87 17.93 -10.18
N ILE A 167 19.34 17.39 -9.08
CA ILE A 167 19.90 17.60 -7.73
C ILE A 167 21.28 16.97 -7.56
N ASN A 168 21.63 16.00 -8.41
CA ASN A 168 22.98 15.48 -8.55
C ASN A 168 23.47 15.70 -9.99
N PRO A 169 23.85 16.94 -10.38
CA PRO A 169 24.19 17.32 -11.75
C PRO A 169 25.56 16.78 -12.21
N ALA A 170 25.92 15.56 -11.78
CA ALA A 170 27.22 14.94 -11.99
C ALA A 170 27.19 13.41 -12.02
N ASN A 171 26.02 12.77 -12.12
CA ASN A 171 25.96 11.31 -12.17
C ASN A 171 26.11 10.81 -13.61
N ASP A 172 27.18 10.03 -13.83
CA ASP A 172 27.30 9.14 -14.98
C ASP A 172 26.08 8.20 -15.06
N ALA A 173 25.78 7.70 -16.26
CA ALA A 173 24.76 6.67 -16.42
C ALA A 173 25.10 5.45 -15.56
N TYR A 174 24.11 4.92 -14.85
CA TYR A 174 24.29 3.75 -13.99
C TYR A 174 23.05 2.87 -13.99
N THR A 175 23.27 1.58 -13.78
CA THR A 175 22.21 0.60 -13.62
C THR A 175 22.22 0.09 -12.19
N THR A 176 21.06 -0.02 -11.57
CA THR A 176 20.93 -0.59 -10.22
C THR A 176 19.71 -1.50 -10.11
N THR A 177 19.78 -2.46 -9.19
CA THR A 177 18.70 -3.40 -8.91
C THR A 177 18.08 -3.08 -7.56
N HIS A 178 16.77 -2.91 -7.55
CA HIS A 178 15.97 -2.62 -6.37
C HIS A 178 15.05 -3.80 -6.04
N TYR A 179 14.78 -3.97 -4.75
CA TYR A 179 13.71 -4.83 -4.28
C TYR A 179 12.37 -4.10 -4.29
N LEU A 180 11.36 -4.78 -4.82
CA LEU A 180 9.99 -4.31 -4.89
C LEU A 180 9.05 -5.40 -4.42
N ILE A 181 8.17 -5.08 -3.48
CA ILE A 181 7.04 -5.92 -3.10
C ILE A 181 5.78 -5.32 -3.71
N TYR A 182 4.97 -6.13 -4.38
CA TYR A 182 3.62 -5.74 -4.80
C TYR A 182 2.59 -6.63 -4.11
N ASP A 183 1.87 -6.07 -3.13
CA ASP A 183 0.84 -6.79 -2.37
C ASP A 183 -0.55 -6.46 -2.96
N PRO A 184 -1.09 -7.31 -3.85
CA PRO A 184 -2.39 -7.06 -4.48
C PRO A 184 -3.57 -7.21 -3.50
N VAL A 185 -3.38 -7.89 -2.37
CA VAL A 185 -4.46 -8.14 -1.40
C VAL A 185 -4.75 -6.86 -0.61
N HIS A 186 -3.70 -6.21 -0.12
CA HIS A 186 -3.81 -4.95 0.62
C HIS A 186 -3.64 -3.70 -0.26
N GLU A 187 -3.41 -3.90 -1.56
CA GLU A 187 -3.17 -2.85 -2.55
C GLU A 187 -2.11 -1.85 -2.09
N ARG A 188 -0.89 -2.34 -1.91
CA ARG A 188 0.27 -1.53 -1.49
C ARG A 188 1.54 -2.05 -2.16
N ILE A 189 2.54 -1.18 -2.28
CA ILE A 189 3.88 -1.57 -2.73
C ILE A 189 4.92 -1.21 -1.67
N ARG A 190 5.97 -2.02 -1.57
CA ARG A 190 7.15 -1.68 -0.78
C ARG A 190 8.35 -1.57 -1.71
N PHE A 191 9.14 -0.52 -1.59
CA PHE A 191 10.26 -0.27 -2.49
C PHE A 191 11.47 0.24 -1.73
N ILE A 192 12.65 -0.23 -2.11
CA ILE A 192 13.92 0.26 -1.57
C ILE A 192 14.35 1.50 -2.33
N ASP A 193 14.31 2.65 -1.67
CA ASP A 193 14.67 3.92 -2.28
C ASP A 193 16.18 4.06 -2.52
N HIS A 194 16.59 5.20 -3.08
CA HIS A 194 17.99 5.50 -3.37
C HIS A 194 18.87 5.66 -2.12
N ASP A 195 18.28 5.78 -0.94
CA ASP A 195 18.96 5.90 0.35
C ASP A 195 18.89 4.56 1.13
N ASP A 196 18.60 3.46 0.45
CA ASP A 196 18.43 2.10 0.99
C ASP A 196 17.30 1.96 2.03
N ASN A 197 16.37 2.92 2.09
CA ASN A 197 15.20 2.80 2.96
C ASN A 197 14.10 2.01 2.29
N PHE A 198 13.49 1.10 3.04
CA PHE A 198 12.45 0.21 2.52
C PHE A 198 11.06 0.60 3.02
N HIS A 199 10.38 1.48 2.27
CA HIS A 199 9.12 2.12 2.67
C HIS A 199 7.89 1.53 1.98
N TRP A 200 6.76 1.61 2.67
CA TRP A 200 5.45 1.30 2.10
C TRP A 200 4.86 2.50 1.38
N TYR A 201 4.27 2.23 0.23
CA TYR A 201 3.54 3.17 -0.58
C TYR A 201 2.15 2.62 -0.87
N TYR A 202 1.19 3.53 -0.92
CA TYR A 202 -0.23 3.25 -1.06
C TYR A 202 -0.77 3.95 -2.30
N PRO A 203 -1.80 3.41 -2.95
CA PRO A 203 -2.32 3.95 -4.19
C PRO A 203 -2.88 5.34 -3.93
N ASP A 204 -2.56 6.24 -4.84
CA ASP A 204 -2.99 7.62 -4.87
C ASP A 204 -4.47 7.73 -5.28
N LYS A 205 -5.33 7.28 -4.37
CA LYS A 205 -6.78 7.30 -4.53
C LYS A 205 -7.33 8.35 -3.60
N GLY A 206 -7.80 9.46 -4.16
CA GLY A 206 -8.46 10.49 -3.37
C GLY A 206 -9.68 9.96 -2.63
N ALA A 207 -9.96 10.57 -1.48
CA ALA A 207 -11.16 10.34 -0.71
C ALA A 207 -12.41 10.88 -1.43
N THR A 208 -13.55 10.21 -1.24
CA THR A 208 -14.86 10.79 -1.48
C THR A 208 -15.12 11.95 -0.52
N ILE A 209 -16.15 12.78 -0.78
CA ILE A 209 -16.48 13.90 0.13
C ILE A 209 -16.82 13.41 1.54
N ALA A 210 -17.45 12.24 1.67
CA ALA A 210 -17.77 11.66 2.96
C ALA A 210 -16.50 11.24 3.71
N GLU A 211 -15.62 10.47 3.07
CA GLU A 211 -14.36 9.99 3.67
C GLU A 211 -13.41 11.15 4.03
N PHE A 212 -13.35 12.19 3.18
CA PHE A 212 -12.58 13.39 3.47
C PHE A 212 -13.07 14.05 4.76
N PHE A 213 -14.39 14.28 4.85
CA PHE A 213 -14.97 14.96 6.00
C PHE A 213 -14.95 14.10 7.25
N GLU A 214 -15.12 12.78 7.13
CA GLU A 214 -14.98 11.86 8.26
C GLU A 214 -13.57 11.93 8.83
N SER A 215 -12.54 11.78 7.99
CA SER A 215 -11.14 11.84 8.44
C SER A 215 -10.71 13.20 8.99
N ALA A 216 -11.25 14.30 8.44
CA ALA A 216 -10.94 15.66 8.87
C ALA A 216 -11.83 16.18 10.02
N SER A 217 -12.92 15.46 10.36
CA SER A 217 -13.86 15.86 11.40
C SER A 217 -13.26 15.74 12.82
N ASP A 218 -13.92 16.36 13.80
CA ASP A 218 -13.54 16.36 15.22
C ASP A 218 -12.18 16.99 15.55
N CYS A 219 -11.63 17.76 14.62
CA CYS A 219 -10.32 18.37 14.75
C CYS A 219 -10.33 19.85 14.39
N ILE A 220 -9.33 20.55 14.92
CA ILE A 220 -9.00 21.90 14.48
C ILE A 220 -7.67 21.81 13.74
N PHE A 221 -7.64 22.29 12.51
CA PHE A 221 -6.38 22.52 11.80
C PHE A 221 -5.94 23.95 12.09
N SER A 222 -4.82 24.10 12.79
CA SER A 222 -4.23 25.40 13.12
C SER A 222 -3.22 25.77 12.05
N GLY A 223 -3.53 26.81 11.28
CA GLY A 223 -2.64 27.39 10.29
C GLY A 223 -1.86 28.60 10.80
N SER A 224 -1.26 29.32 9.86
CA SER A 224 -0.53 30.56 10.12
C SER A 224 -1.45 31.69 10.60
N GLU A 225 -0.86 32.74 11.19
CA GLU A 225 -1.58 33.96 11.58
C GLU A 225 -2.84 33.76 12.46
N ASN A 226 -2.84 32.73 13.31
CA ASN A 226 -3.98 32.36 14.17
C ASN A 226 -5.24 31.92 13.40
N MET A 227 -5.05 31.38 12.19
CA MET A 227 -6.10 30.75 11.40
C MET A 227 -6.42 29.36 11.91
N ASN A 228 -7.70 29.08 12.10
CA ASN A 228 -8.21 27.76 12.46
C ASN A 228 -9.24 27.32 11.42
N TYR A 229 -9.15 26.05 11.00
CA TYR A 229 -10.08 25.40 10.10
C TYR A 229 -10.73 24.20 10.79
N THR A 230 -12.04 24.07 10.63
CA THR A 230 -12.81 22.93 11.14
C THR A 230 -13.72 22.43 10.03
N PHE A 231 -13.68 21.13 9.80
CA PHE A 231 -14.51 20.43 8.81
C PHE A 231 -15.62 19.70 9.56
N TYR A 232 -16.87 19.90 9.15
CA TYR A 232 -18.00 19.28 9.82
C TYR A 232 -19.18 19.03 8.89
N THR A 233 -20.02 18.07 9.29
CA THR A 233 -21.23 17.71 8.58
C THR A 233 -22.45 18.12 9.40
N LYS A 234 -23.44 18.75 8.75
CA LYS A 234 -24.71 19.14 9.39
C LYS A 234 -25.87 18.93 8.42
N ASN A 235 -26.91 18.19 8.84
CA ASN A 235 -28.09 17.90 8.04
C ASN A 235 -27.76 17.31 6.65
N GLY A 236 -26.77 16.41 6.57
CA GLY A 236 -26.34 15.78 5.32
C GLY A 236 -25.56 16.69 4.37
N LYS A 237 -25.11 17.86 4.84
CA LYS A 237 -24.29 18.82 4.10
C LYS A 237 -22.94 19.02 4.77
N TYR A 238 -21.94 19.36 3.95
CA TYR A 238 -20.54 19.48 4.34
C TYR A 238 -20.15 20.95 4.47
N TYR A 239 -19.41 21.30 5.52
CA TYR A 239 -19.06 22.69 5.84
C TYR A 239 -17.62 22.86 6.29
N ILE A 240 -16.99 23.93 5.82
CA ILE A 240 -15.70 24.39 6.32
C ILE A 240 -15.95 25.64 7.18
N TYR A 241 -15.61 25.58 8.45
CA TYR A 241 -15.57 26.74 9.34
C TYR A 241 -14.15 27.26 9.43
N LEU A 242 -14.01 28.56 9.21
CA LEU A 242 -12.75 29.28 9.24
C LEU A 242 -12.83 30.34 10.32
N LYS A 243 -11.82 30.42 11.20
CA LYS A 243 -11.75 31.40 12.28
C LYS A 243 -10.34 31.97 12.39
N ASN A 244 -10.23 33.30 12.37
CA ASN A 244 -9.03 34.01 12.78
C ASN A 244 -9.22 34.56 14.20
N LYS A 245 -8.42 34.07 15.15
CA LYS A 245 -8.55 34.50 16.57
C LYS A 245 -8.07 35.92 16.81
N GLN A 246 -7.07 36.40 16.06
CA GLN A 246 -6.46 37.72 16.23
C GLN A 246 -7.40 38.85 15.79
N TYR A 247 -8.09 38.67 14.66
CA TYR A 247 -8.98 39.68 14.09
C TYR A 247 -10.46 39.47 14.44
N ASN A 248 -10.78 38.51 15.31
CA ASN A 248 -12.14 38.10 15.65
C ASN A 248 -13.03 37.88 14.42
N PHE A 249 -12.46 37.26 13.39
CA PHE A 249 -13.12 36.97 12.13
C PHE A 249 -13.49 35.50 12.08
N SER A 250 -14.69 35.20 11.59
CA SER A 250 -15.07 33.83 11.28
C SER A 250 -16.07 33.74 10.14
N ASN A 251 -15.96 32.72 9.31
CA ASN A 251 -16.87 32.46 8.21
C ASN A 251 -17.13 30.95 8.05
N THR A 252 -18.29 30.59 7.50
CA THR A 252 -18.70 29.22 7.23
C THR A 252 -19.01 29.07 5.74
N PHE A 253 -18.43 28.05 5.13
CA PHE A 253 -18.59 27.76 3.70
C PHE A 253 -19.27 26.41 3.52
N GLU A 254 -20.36 26.35 2.75
CA GLU A 254 -20.98 25.07 2.36
C GLU A 254 -20.19 24.46 1.20
N VAL A 255 -19.71 23.23 1.34
CA VAL A 255 -19.03 22.50 0.26
C VAL A 255 -20.05 21.81 -0.61
N LYS A 256 -20.01 22.10 -1.92
CA LYS A 256 -20.90 21.52 -2.93
C LYS A 256 -20.35 20.28 -3.59
N SER A 257 -19.04 20.27 -3.83
CA SER A 257 -18.36 19.15 -4.47
C SER A 257 -16.87 19.20 -4.15
N ILE A 258 -16.24 18.03 -4.18
CA ILE A 258 -14.79 17.89 -4.25
C ILE A 258 -14.43 17.10 -5.50
N LYS A 259 -13.30 17.43 -6.12
CA LYS A 259 -12.71 16.69 -7.23
C LYS A 259 -11.26 16.38 -6.92
N TYR A 260 -10.90 15.11 -6.95
CA TYR A 260 -9.52 14.70 -6.75
C TYR A 260 -8.60 15.09 -7.92
N LYS A 261 -7.36 15.47 -7.62
CA LYS A 261 -6.36 16.00 -8.58
C LYS A 261 -4.99 15.31 -8.47
N GLU A 262 -4.93 14.11 -7.89
CA GLU A 262 -3.67 13.39 -7.57
C GLU A 262 -2.85 14.06 -6.47
N TYR A 263 -1.86 13.35 -5.92
CA TYR A 263 -0.91 13.83 -4.91
C TYR A 263 -1.57 14.46 -3.67
N ASN A 264 -2.62 13.81 -3.15
CA ASN A 264 -3.43 14.30 -2.04
C ASN A 264 -4.13 15.65 -2.29
N GLN A 265 -4.20 16.14 -3.53
CA GLN A 265 -4.81 17.42 -3.86
C GLN A 265 -6.29 17.27 -4.26
N TYR A 266 -7.10 18.18 -3.74
CA TYR A 266 -8.54 18.23 -3.96
C TYR A 266 -8.95 19.64 -4.38
N GLU A 267 -9.77 19.73 -5.43
CA GLU A 267 -10.45 20.94 -5.85
C GLU A 267 -11.85 20.97 -5.24
N PHE A 268 -12.08 21.91 -4.34
CA PHE A 268 -13.33 22.14 -3.63
C PHE A 268 -14.13 23.25 -4.32
N THR A 269 -15.42 23.01 -4.51
CA THR A 269 -16.39 24.04 -4.87
C THR A 269 -17.17 24.41 -3.61
N VAL A 270 -17.04 25.65 -3.14
CA VAL A 270 -17.65 26.13 -1.90
C VAL A 270 -18.55 27.34 -2.13
N LEU A 271 -19.57 27.51 -1.28
CA LEU A 271 -20.42 28.71 -1.26
C LEU A 271 -19.93 29.72 -0.23
N ASN A 272 -19.74 30.96 -0.67
CA ASN A 272 -19.54 32.13 0.17
C ASN A 272 -20.73 33.09 -0.02
N GLY A 273 -21.77 32.90 0.80
CA GLY A 273 -23.05 33.57 0.57
C GLY A 273 -23.71 33.07 -0.73
N ASN A 274 -23.91 33.98 -1.70
CA ASN A 274 -24.46 33.65 -3.02
C ASN A 274 -23.39 33.32 -4.07
N ASP A 275 -22.12 33.58 -3.75
CA ASP A 275 -21.02 33.37 -4.67
C ASP A 275 -20.42 31.97 -4.51
N THR A 276 -19.87 31.46 -5.61
CA THR A 276 -19.15 30.18 -5.63
C THR A 276 -17.65 30.45 -5.72
N GLU A 277 -16.88 29.79 -4.87
CA GLU A 277 -15.41 29.85 -4.87
C GLU A 277 -14.81 28.46 -5.12
N THR A 278 -13.63 28.45 -5.74
CA THR A 278 -12.81 27.25 -5.88
C THR A 278 -11.65 27.31 -4.90
N TRP A 279 -11.53 26.28 -4.06
CA TRP A 279 -10.42 26.12 -3.13
C TRP A 279 -9.62 24.87 -3.53
N TYR A 280 -8.31 24.91 -3.37
CA TYR A 280 -7.42 23.77 -3.54
C TYR A 280 -6.91 23.37 -2.16
N ILE A 281 -7.25 22.16 -1.74
CA ILE A 281 -6.84 21.62 -0.45
C ILE A 281 -5.97 20.40 -0.69
N THR A 282 -4.75 20.40 -0.17
CA THR A 282 -3.88 19.22 -0.16
C THR A 282 -3.97 18.58 1.22
N TYR A 283 -4.43 17.34 1.28
CA TYR A 283 -4.71 16.63 2.53
C TYR A 283 -4.54 15.13 2.35
N ASN A 284 -3.57 14.55 3.05
CA ASN A 284 -3.40 13.11 3.11
C ASN A 284 -4.40 12.54 4.13
N PHE A 285 -5.53 12.04 3.64
CA PHE A 285 -6.61 11.52 4.49
C PHE A 285 -6.24 10.24 5.27
N ARG A 286 -5.14 9.55 4.90
CA ARG A 286 -4.66 8.37 5.63
C ARG A 286 -3.93 8.76 6.92
N SER A 287 -3.06 9.78 6.86
CA SER A 287 -2.34 10.28 8.04
C SER A 287 -3.14 11.35 8.82
N GLY A 288 -3.92 12.17 8.11
CA GLY A 288 -4.85 13.14 8.67
C GLY A 288 -4.21 14.22 9.56
N HIS A 289 -2.91 14.46 9.43
CA HIS A 289 -2.16 15.33 10.33
C HIS A 289 -1.98 16.76 9.81
N GLU A 290 -1.80 16.92 8.49
CA GLU A 290 -1.40 18.18 7.87
C GLU A 290 -2.32 18.51 6.71
N MET A 291 -2.50 19.81 6.45
CA MET A 291 -3.30 20.30 5.34
C MET A 291 -2.70 21.57 4.75
N ILE A 292 -2.65 21.68 3.43
CA ILE A 292 -2.38 22.94 2.74
C ILE A 292 -3.69 23.44 2.14
N ILE A 293 -4.04 24.68 2.43
CA ILE A 293 -5.27 25.32 1.96
C ILE A 293 -4.88 26.49 1.08
N SER A 294 -5.30 26.44 -0.18
CA SER A 294 -5.11 27.50 -1.16
C SER A 294 -6.46 27.95 -1.69
N LYS A 295 -6.85 29.19 -1.38
CA LYS A 295 -8.10 29.81 -1.85
C LYS A 295 -7.81 31.22 -2.37
N PRO A 296 -8.77 31.93 -2.98
CA PRO A 296 -8.53 33.31 -3.42
C PRO A 296 -7.96 34.16 -2.28
N ASN A 297 -6.77 34.71 -2.53
CA ASN A 297 -5.99 35.57 -1.62
C ASN A 297 -5.50 34.92 -0.31
N LEU A 298 -5.44 33.59 -0.22
CA LEU A 298 -4.90 32.90 0.95
C LEU A 298 -4.19 31.60 0.55
N TYR A 299 -2.97 31.44 1.04
CA TYR A 299 -2.24 30.19 1.03
C TYR A 299 -1.81 29.92 2.47
N ASP A 300 -2.19 28.76 3.01
CA ASP A 300 -1.93 28.44 4.41
C ASP A 300 -1.56 26.97 4.57
N TYR A 301 -0.64 26.71 5.48
CA TYR A 301 -0.27 25.36 5.92
C TYR A 301 -0.77 25.19 7.35
N ALA A 302 -1.64 24.20 7.55
CA ALA A 302 -2.34 23.98 8.80
C ALA A 302 -2.08 22.57 9.34
N VAL A 303 -1.81 22.50 10.64
CA VAL A 303 -1.53 21.25 11.34
C VAL A 303 -2.68 20.92 12.27
N ARG A 304 -3.08 19.66 12.31
CA ARG A 304 -4.08 19.14 13.23
C ARG A 304 -3.61 19.34 14.67
N ILE A 305 -4.41 20.05 15.45
CA ILE A 305 -4.27 20.14 16.91
C ILE A 305 -5.42 19.35 17.54
N ASN A 306 -5.08 18.46 18.47
CA ASN A 306 -6.09 17.73 19.24
C ASN A 306 -6.90 18.73 20.07
N GLY A 307 -8.23 18.69 19.93
CA GLY A 307 -9.17 19.50 20.69
C GLY A 307 -9.34 19.02 22.13
#